data_AF-A0A1I2K8L9-F1
#
_entry.id   AF-A0A1I2K8L9-F1
#
_cell.length_a   1.000
_cell.length_b   1.000
_cell.length_c   1.000
_cell.angle_alpha   90.00
_cell.angle_beta   90.00
_cell.angle_gamma   90.00
#
_symmetry.space_group_name_H-M   'P 1'
#
loop_
_entity.id
_entity.type
_entity.pdbx_description
1 polymer ?
#
loop_
_entity_poly.entity_id
_entity_poly.type
_entity_poly.pdbx_seq_one_letter_code
_entity_poly.pdbx_strand_id
1 'polypeptide(L)'
;MTALEQVPTTRVVMPAEVVVRPAPPQPAVFRFPAPDDPPPGAGRMLAIATYSAGLGLCGVAVGLYAVVAVFSGAPVWYLPALAALTLLSVALVVAAFLAIHQRALPWVLLLAAAAPMAANVYLTIYR
;
A
#
# COMPACT_ATOMS: atom_id res chain seq x y z
N MET A 1 -75.52 -35.49 13.01
CA MET A 1 -74.78 -35.58 11.73
C MET A 1 -74.50 -34.16 11.28
N THR A 2 -73.31 -33.65 11.60
CA THR A 2 -72.89 -32.27 11.31
C THR A 2 -71.58 -32.36 10.55
N ALA A 3 -71.61 -31.98 9.27
CA ALA A 3 -70.46 -31.94 8.39
C ALA A 3 -69.55 -30.78 8.81
N LEU A 4 -68.28 -31.08 9.09
CA LEU A 4 -67.27 -30.06 9.36
C LEU A 4 -66.76 -29.52 8.02
N GLU A 5 -67.01 -28.24 7.79
CA GLU A 5 -66.56 -27.47 6.63
C GLU A 5 -65.03 -27.38 6.64
N GLN A 6 -64.37 -27.96 5.63
CA GLN A 6 -62.92 -27.88 5.50
C GLN A 6 -62.53 -26.50 4.94
N VAL A 7 -61.96 -25.65 5.81
CA VAL A 7 -61.37 -24.37 5.44
C VAL A 7 -60.16 -24.61 4.52
N PRO A 8 -60.14 -24.09 3.28
CA PRO A 8 -59.00 -24.22 2.38
C PRO A 8 -57.77 -23.54 2.97
N THR A 9 -56.76 -24.32 3.33
CA THR A 9 -55.47 -23.77 3.78
C THR A 9 -54.66 -23.41 2.54
N THR A 10 -54.76 -22.16 2.10
CA THR A 10 -53.91 -21.62 1.02
C THR A 10 -52.45 -21.70 1.45
N ARG A 11 -51.73 -22.71 0.94
CA ARG A 11 -50.28 -22.83 1.11
C ARG A 11 -49.63 -21.70 0.33
N VAL A 12 -49.18 -20.66 1.02
CA VAL A 12 -48.27 -19.67 0.45
C VAL A 12 -46.99 -20.42 0.09
N VAL A 13 -46.80 -20.71 -1.19
CA VAL A 13 -45.54 -21.24 -1.73
C VAL A 13 -44.55 -20.09 -1.61
N MET A 14 -43.70 -20.12 -0.59
CA MET A 14 -42.53 -19.24 -0.57
C MET A 14 -41.73 -19.50 -1.85
N PRO A 15 -41.41 -18.48 -2.66
CA PRO A 15 -40.53 -18.66 -3.78
C PRO A 15 -39.22 -19.24 -3.26
N ALA A 16 -38.74 -20.29 -3.93
CA ALA A 16 -37.53 -21.02 -3.59
C ALA A 16 -36.45 -20.05 -3.12
N GLU A 17 -35.91 -20.34 -1.94
CA GLU A 17 -34.77 -19.66 -1.35
C GLU A 17 -33.71 -19.48 -2.44
N VAL A 18 -33.55 -18.24 -2.91
CA VAL A 18 -32.53 -17.90 -3.88
C VAL A 18 -31.22 -18.17 -3.17
N VAL A 19 -30.63 -19.34 -3.44
CA VAL A 19 -29.26 -19.66 -3.03
C VAL A 19 -28.39 -18.61 -3.72
N VAL A 20 -28.14 -17.51 -3.01
CA VAL A 20 -27.17 -16.50 -3.40
C VAL A 20 -25.83 -17.23 -3.38
N ARG A 21 -25.42 -17.79 -4.53
CA ARG A 21 -24.05 -18.25 -4.69
C ARG A 21 -23.18 -17.03 -4.39
N PRO A 22 -22.29 -17.10 -3.38
CA PRO A 22 -21.35 -16.03 -3.18
C PRO A 22 -20.61 -15.84 -4.51
N ALA A 23 -20.61 -14.62 -5.04
CA ALA A 23 -19.81 -14.27 -6.19
C ALA A 23 -18.36 -14.75 -5.91
N PRO A 24 -17.65 -15.34 -6.88
CA PRO A 24 -16.27 -15.75 -6.66
C PRO A 24 -15.52 -14.53 -6.11
N PRO A 25 -14.80 -14.69 -4.98
CA PRO A 25 -14.17 -13.56 -4.32
C PRO A 25 -13.25 -12.88 -5.33
N GLN A 26 -13.61 -11.64 -5.69
CA GLN A 26 -12.73 -10.81 -6.50
C GLN A 26 -11.40 -10.72 -5.75
N PRO A 27 -10.25 -10.87 -6.43
CA PRO A 27 -8.95 -10.77 -5.78
C PRO A 27 -8.81 -9.36 -5.22
N ALA A 28 -9.13 -9.20 -3.94
CA ALA A 28 -8.97 -7.95 -3.23
C ALA A 28 -7.47 -7.62 -3.24
N VAL A 29 -7.13 -6.46 -3.81
CA VAL A 29 -5.75 -5.98 -3.88
C VAL A 29 -5.14 -5.88 -2.47
N PHE A 30 -5.94 -5.60 -1.44
CA PHE A 30 -5.52 -5.63 -0.05
C PHE A 30 -6.30 -6.70 0.74
N ARG A 31 -5.78 -7.93 0.73
CA ARG A 31 -6.23 -9.02 1.61
C ARG A 31 -5.44 -9.00 2.90
N PHE A 32 -6.11 -9.06 4.04
CA PHE A 32 -5.45 -9.34 5.32
C PHE A 32 -4.95 -10.78 5.36
N PRO A 33 -3.79 -11.05 5.99
CA PRO A 33 -3.21 -12.39 6.05
C PRO A 33 -4.19 -13.39 6.65
N ALA A 34 -4.40 -14.52 5.98
CA ALA A 34 -5.08 -15.66 6.57
C ALA A 34 -4.06 -16.45 7.41
N PRO A 35 -4.48 -17.14 8.50
CA PRO A 35 -3.56 -17.92 9.35
C PRO A 35 -2.72 -18.97 8.59
N ASP A 36 -3.18 -19.42 7.42
CA ASP A 36 -2.54 -20.44 6.58
C ASP A 36 -1.62 -19.86 5.49
N ASP A 37 -1.44 -18.54 5.41
CA ASP A 37 -0.54 -17.95 4.43
C ASP A 37 0.93 -18.18 4.81
N PRO A 38 1.77 -18.73 3.90
CA PRO A 38 3.17 -18.97 4.19
C PRO A 38 3.87 -17.63 4.53
N PRO A 39 4.63 -17.57 5.63
CA PRO A 39 5.28 -16.34 6.06
C PRO A 39 6.24 -15.84 4.97
N PRO A 40 6.37 -14.51 4.79
CA PRO A 40 7.32 -13.94 3.85
C PRO A 40 8.74 -14.42 4.21
N GLY A 41 9.46 -14.96 3.21
CA GLY A 41 10.80 -15.50 3.44
C GLY A 41 11.77 -14.44 3.97
N ALA A 42 12.57 -14.81 4.99
CA ALA A 42 13.49 -13.91 5.68
C ALA A 42 14.44 -13.15 4.73
N GLY A 43 14.94 -13.81 3.68
CA GLY A 43 15.81 -13.17 2.68
C GLY A 43 15.13 -12.03 1.91
N ARG A 44 13.82 -12.14 1.67
CA ARG A 44 13.04 -11.09 1.03
C ARG A 44 12.85 -9.89 1.94
N MET A 45 12.56 -10.13 3.22
CA MET A 45 12.46 -9.06 4.22
C MET A 45 13.79 -8.31 4.37
N LEU A 46 14.91 -9.04 4.41
CA LEU A 46 16.24 -8.44 4.45
C LEU A 46 16.50 -7.56 3.22
N ALA A 47 16.22 -8.05 2.02
CA ALA A 47 16.45 -7.28 0.79
C ALA A 47 15.63 -5.99 0.75
N ILE A 48 14.34 -6.05 1.12
CA ILE A 48 13.46 -4.87 1.21
C ILE A 48 13.97 -3.89 2.27
N ALA A 49 14.38 -4.39 3.43
CA ALA A 49 14.91 -3.57 4.51
C ALA A 49 16.22 -2.88 4.11
N THR A 50 17.17 -3.60 3.52
CA THR A 50 18.45 -3.04 3.06
C THR A 50 18.24 -1.98 1.98
N TYR A 51 17.34 -2.23 1.03
CA TYR A 51 17.02 -1.25 -0.01
C TYR A 51 16.39 0.02 0.60
N SER A 52 15.43 -0.17 1.50
CA SER A 52 14.74 0.92 2.19
C SER A 52 15.71 1.73 3.06
N ALA A 53 16.67 1.07 3.72
CA ALA A 53 17.72 1.73 4.49
C ALA A 53 18.61 2.59 3.59
N GLY A 54 18.97 2.09 2.40
CA GLY A 54 19.71 2.87 1.41
C GLY A 54 18.98 4.15 1.00
N LEU A 55 17.68 4.06 0.68
CA LEU A 55 16.86 5.24 0.40
C LEU A 55 16.75 6.17 1.63
N GLY A 56 16.60 5.62 2.83
CA GLY A 56 16.56 6.40 4.06
C GLY A 56 17.85 7.19 4.29
N LEU A 57 19.01 6.59 4.09
CA LEU A 57 20.32 7.25 4.21
C LEU A 57 20.50 8.38 3.20
N CYS A 58 20.07 8.18 1.95
CA CYS A 58 20.03 9.27 0.97
C CYS A 58 19.16 10.44 1.46
N GLY A 59 18.07 10.14 2.16
CA GLY A 59 17.13 11.16 2.65
C GLY A 59 17.72 11.98 3.78
N VAL A 60 18.43 11.30 4.67
CA VAL A 60 19.23 11.95 5.71
C VAL A 60 20.29 12.85 5.08
N ALA A 61 21.03 12.38 4.07
CA ALA A 61 22.05 13.18 3.40
C ALA A 61 21.46 14.45 2.75
N VAL A 62 20.32 14.33 2.06
CA VAL A 62 19.61 15.49 1.50
C VAL A 62 19.07 16.41 2.60
N GLY A 63 18.55 15.87 3.70
CA GLY A 63 18.08 16.66 4.84
C GLY A 63 19.21 17.46 5.50
N LEU A 64 20.38 16.85 5.69
CA LEU A 64 21.58 17.54 6.19
C LEU A 64 22.01 18.65 5.22
N TYR A 65 22.00 18.38 3.92
CA TYR A 65 22.25 19.41 2.91
C TYR A 65 21.21 20.54 3.00
N ALA A 66 19.93 20.23 3.21
CA ALA A 66 18.88 21.23 3.34
C ALA A 66 19.11 22.17 4.54
N VAL A 67 19.75 21.70 5.61
CA VAL A 67 20.18 22.58 6.72
C VAL A 67 21.25 23.57 6.25
N VAL A 68 22.26 23.12 5.51
CA VAL A 68 23.30 24.00 4.94
C VAL A 68 22.70 24.98 3.93
N ALA A 69 21.74 24.51 3.13
CA ALA A 69 21.02 25.27 2.12
C ALA A 69 20.35 26.53 2.69
N VAL A 70 19.78 26.46 3.89
CA VAL A 70 19.15 27.60 4.57
C VAL A 70 20.12 28.77 4.72
N PHE A 71 21.38 28.49 5.05
CA PHE A 71 22.40 29.53 5.28
C PHE A 71 23.02 30.07 3.99
N SER A 72 22.98 29.29 2.92
CA SER A 72 23.56 29.65 1.62
C SER A 72 22.70 30.57 0.74
N GLY A 73 21.53 31.03 1.22
CA GLY A 73 20.63 31.87 0.43
C GLY A 73 19.88 31.14 -0.69
N ALA A 74 19.56 29.86 -0.47
CA ALA A 74 18.82 29.05 -1.43
C ALA A 74 17.47 29.70 -1.81
N PRO A 75 16.97 29.46 -3.04
CA PRO A 75 15.61 29.87 -3.41
C PRO A 75 14.57 29.32 -2.43
N VAL A 76 13.54 30.11 -2.10
CA VAL A 76 12.53 29.76 -1.08
C VAL A 76 11.75 28.48 -1.44
N TRP A 77 11.59 28.18 -2.73
CA TRP A 77 10.91 26.97 -3.22
C TRP A 77 11.77 25.69 -3.08
N TYR A 78 13.09 25.84 -2.89
CA TYR A 78 14.03 24.73 -2.94
C TYR A 78 13.85 23.76 -1.75
N LEU A 79 13.78 24.30 -0.53
CA LEU A 79 13.58 23.50 0.68
C LEU A 79 12.26 22.72 0.70
N PRO A 80 11.09 23.33 0.40
CA PRO A 80 9.84 22.57 0.35
C PRO A 80 9.83 21.53 -0.78
N ALA A 81 10.51 21.78 -1.91
CA ALA A 81 10.66 20.79 -2.97
C ALA A 81 11.48 19.56 -2.51
N LEU A 82 12.63 19.79 -1.85
CA LEU A 82 13.42 18.68 -1.28
C LEU A 82 12.61 17.88 -0.25
N ALA A 83 11.87 18.57 0.62
CA ALA A 83 11.02 17.93 1.61
C ALA A 83 9.90 17.10 0.97
N ALA A 84 9.21 17.63 -0.04
CA ALA A 84 8.13 16.94 -0.73
C ALA A 84 8.61 15.67 -1.46
N LEU A 85 9.75 15.74 -2.16
CA LEU A 85 10.33 14.58 -2.83
C LEU A 85 10.76 13.49 -1.83
N THR A 86 11.37 13.90 -0.72
CA THR A 86 11.76 12.97 0.36
C THR A 86 10.53 12.29 0.95
N LEU A 87 9.50 13.06 1.30
CA LEU A 87 8.25 12.53 1.86
C LEU A 87 7.54 11.57 0.89
N LEU A 88 7.50 11.91 -0.39
CA LEU A 88 6.92 11.04 -1.42
C LEU A 88 7.66 9.71 -1.50
N SER A 89 9.01 9.74 -1.52
CA SER A 89 9.84 8.54 -1.49
C SER A 89 9.54 7.69 -0.24
N VAL A 90 9.46 8.31 0.94
CA VAL A 90 9.17 7.61 2.19
C VAL A 90 7.78 6.97 2.16
N ALA A 91 6.76 7.68 1.66
CA ALA A 91 5.41 7.16 1.55
C ALA A 91 5.34 5.89 0.66
N LEU A 92 6.09 5.88 -0.44
CA LEU A 92 6.21 4.70 -1.32
C LEU A 92 6.91 3.53 -0.63
N VAL A 93 7.97 3.79 0.16
CA VAL A 93 8.64 2.76 0.98
C VAL A 93 7.68 2.19 2.01
N VAL A 94 6.93 3.03 2.72
CA VAL A 94 5.91 2.59 3.70
C VAL A 94 4.87 1.71 2.99
N ALA A 95 4.34 2.16 1.85
CA ALA A 95 3.41 1.36 1.06
C ALA A 95 4.00 0.01 0.63
N ALA A 96 5.30 -0.07 0.33
CA ALA A 96 5.97 -1.33 0.02
C ALA A 96 5.95 -2.31 1.21
N PHE A 97 6.15 -1.83 2.43
CA PHE A 97 6.00 -2.67 3.62
C PHE A 97 4.55 -3.11 3.85
N LEU A 98 3.56 -2.24 3.61
CA LEU A 98 2.14 -2.65 3.69
C LEU A 98 1.81 -3.74 2.64
N ALA A 99 2.47 -3.70 1.48
CA ALA A 99 2.27 -4.65 0.39
C ALA A 99 3.14 -5.92 0.50
N ILE A 100 3.79 -6.19 1.63
CA ILE A 100 4.82 -7.25 1.73
C ILE A 100 4.30 -8.66 1.40
N HIS A 101 3.01 -8.92 1.64
CA HIS A 101 2.36 -10.18 1.33
C HIS A 101 2.10 -10.39 -0.17
N GLN A 102 2.11 -9.32 -0.97
CA GLN A 102 1.98 -9.44 -2.42
C GLN A 102 3.31 -9.82 -3.06
N ARG A 103 3.29 -10.62 -4.13
CA ARG A 103 4.51 -11.16 -4.76
C ARG A 103 5.38 -10.10 -5.44
N ALA A 104 4.77 -9.19 -6.20
CA ALA A 104 5.51 -8.21 -7.03
C ALA A 104 5.33 -6.74 -6.60
N LEU A 105 4.18 -6.40 -6.00
CA LEU A 105 3.82 -5.01 -5.68
C LEU A 105 4.84 -4.26 -4.79
N PRO A 106 5.45 -4.85 -3.74
CA PRO A 106 6.43 -4.09 -2.94
C PRO A 106 7.69 -3.74 -3.72
N TRP A 107 8.09 -4.55 -4.70
CA TRP A 107 9.25 -4.24 -5.55
C TRP A 107 8.96 -3.08 -6.50
N VAL A 108 7.75 -3.04 -7.08
CA VAL A 108 7.32 -1.92 -7.92
C VAL A 108 7.30 -0.62 -7.11
N LEU A 109 6.79 -0.67 -5.87
CA LEU A 109 6.76 0.48 -4.98
C LEU A 109 8.16 0.95 -4.56
N LEU A 110 9.08 0.03 -4.29
CA LEU A 110 10.47 0.38 -3.99
C LEU A 110 11.19 1.02 -5.19
N LEU A 111 11.00 0.46 -6.40
CA LEU A 111 11.53 1.06 -7.62
C LEU A 111 10.92 2.44 -7.88
N ALA A 112 9.61 2.59 -7.66
CA ALA A 112 8.93 3.87 -7.77
C ALA A 112 9.41 4.87 -6.72
N ALA A 113 9.77 4.43 -5.51
CA ALA A 113 10.35 5.28 -4.45
C ALA A 113 11.73 5.83 -4.84
N ALA A 114 12.52 5.07 -5.61
CA ALA A 114 13.83 5.52 -6.06
C ALA A 114 13.75 6.73 -7.01
N ALA A 115 12.68 6.87 -7.81
CA ALA A 115 12.54 7.97 -8.76
C ALA A 115 12.47 9.37 -8.10
N PRO A 116 11.55 9.66 -7.16
CA PRO A 116 11.54 10.95 -6.45
C PRO A 116 12.83 11.15 -5.66
N MET A 117 13.45 10.07 -5.17
CA MET A 117 14.70 10.16 -4.44
C MET A 117 15.89 10.52 -5.32
N ALA A 118 16.01 9.92 -6.49
CA ALA A 118 17.03 10.24 -7.47
C ALA A 118 16.88 11.69 -7.94
N ALA A 119 15.65 12.17 -8.17
CA ALA A 119 15.39 13.57 -8.48
C ALA A 119 15.87 14.50 -7.35
N ASN A 120 15.65 14.11 -6.10
CA ASN A 120 16.06 14.86 -4.91
C ASN A 120 17.59 14.98 -4.79
N VAL A 121 18.29 13.87 -4.99
CA VAL A 121 19.76 13.83 -5.01
C VAL A 121 20.31 14.64 -6.19
N TYR A 122 19.71 14.51 -7.37
CA TYR A 122 20.07 15.30 -8.54
C TYR A 122 19.94 16.80 -8.27
N LEU A 123 18.79 17.24 -7.75
CA LEU A 123 18.54 18.65 -7.40
C LEU A 123 19.58 19.17 -6.40
N THR A 124 20.01 18.31 -5.46
CA THR A 124 21.03 18.62 -4.46
C THR A 124 22.42 18.84 -5.06
N ILE A 125 22.76 18.12 -6.13
CA ILE A 125 24.07 18.20 -6.77
C ILE A 125 24.16 19.36 -7.77
N TYR A 126 23.09 19.63 -8.53
CA TYR A 126 23.10 20.53 -9.69
C TYR A 126 22.48 21.91 -9.44
N ARG A 127 22.39 22.31 -8.17
CA ARG A 127 21.82 23.60 -7.75
C ARG A 127 22.85 24.73 -7.77
#